data_AF-B0CSQ1-F1
#
_entry.id   AF-B0CSQ1-F1
#
_cell.length_a   1.000
_cell.length_b   1.000
_cell.length_c   1.000
_cell.angle_alpha   90.00
_cell.angle_beta   90.00
_cell.angle_gamma   90.00
#
_symmetry.space_group_name_H-M   'P 1'
#
loop_
_entity.id
_entity.type
_entity.pdbx_description
1 polymer ?
#
loop_
_entity_poly.entity_id
_entity_poly.type
_entity_poly.pdbx_seq_one_letter_code
_entity_poly.pdbx_strand_id
1 'polypeptide(L)'
;MSSFIPRPFPPLSLGDVPIEYITQQLHALAPQYWDKPETADCTIIVPIPHLDPSSTPFDQAHSFTTSYEPQPSSAGRRATQPPLNAVPRISLELHMDFLSAHSTYLRGLFSGACPLDLMFSPTPPTSTSSIPANRLPRLMPCSPDHPVLFLPVPDPSSFHLLVHWMYFGDTSYIGDCLHQGIIQWEGIARNVEYLGLPSDIKVFLSHWYDTWLNPDAERAVASDEDSDSDTACSDSDDDDTCSLTPSELDQPVVADLHDEKEPCRGRTRATRPLSFQSARTPSL
;
A
#
# COMPACT_ATOMS: atom_id res chain seq x y z
N MET A 1 -14.48 -27.52 -10.51
CA MET A 1 -13.29 -26.74 -10.14
C MET A 1 -13.61 -26.14 -8.79
N SER A 2 -12.92 -26.56 -7.73
CA SER A 2 -13.17 -26.01 -6.39
C SER A 2 -12.79 -24.54 -6.39
N SER A 3 -13.72 -23.67 -6.03
CA SER A 3 -13.46 -22.25 -5.83
C SER A 3 -12.81 -22.04 -4.47
N PHE A 4 -11.90 -21.07 -4.39
CA PHE A 4 -11.39 -20.54 -3.13
C PHE A 4 -12.56 -20.20 -2.18
N ILE A 5 -12.41 -20.53 -0.90
CA ILE A 5 -13.38 -20.15 0.14
C ILE A 5 -12.87 -18.88 0.82
N PRO A 6 -13.58 -17.75 0.67
CA PRO A 6 -13.18 -16.50 1.31
C PRO A 6 -13.04 -16.63 2.82
N ARG A 7 -11.97 -16.05 3.36
CA ARG A 7 -11.69 -16.01 4.80
C ARG A 7 -11.63 -14.56 5.26
N PRO A 8 -12.67 -14.07 5.98
CA PRO A 8 -12.65 -12.72 6.51
C PRO A 8 -11.61 -12.59 7.61
N PHE A 9 -11.03 -11.40 7.74
CA PHE A 9 -10.11 -11.07 8.82
C PHE A 9 -10.59 -9.81 9.59
N PRO A 10 -10.60 -9.83 10.93
CA PRO A 10 -10.29 -10.99 11.77
C PRO A 10 -11.38 -12.08 11.63
N PRO A 11 -11.07 -13.35 11.93
CA PRO A 11 -12.06 -14.40 12.04
C PRO A 11 -13.18 -13.99 13.01
N LEU A 12 -14.42 -14.45 12.77
CA LEU A 12 -15.59 -14.07 13.59
C LEU A 12 -15.41 -14.34 15.09
N SER A 13 -14.62 -15.35 15.46
CA SER A 13 -14.28 -15.67 16.85
C SER A 13 -13.42 -14.62 17.54
N LEU A 14 -12.80 -13.72 16.79
CA LEU A 14 -11.97 -12.62 17.26
C LEU A 14 -12.59 -11.24 16.95
N GLY A 15 -13.88 -11.18 16.60
CA GLY A 15 -14.54 -9.94 16.15
C GLY A 15 -14.51 -8.80 17.17
N ASP A 16 -14.52 -9.12 18.48
CA ASP A 16 -14.48 -8.13 19.57
C ASP A 16 -13.05 -7.83 20.05
N VAL A 17 -12.04 -8.44 19.43
CA VAL A 17 -10.63 -8.27 19.82
C VAL A 17 -10.02 -7.13 19.00
N PRO A 18 -9.37 -6.13 19.64
CA PRO A 18 -8.69 -5.06 18.92
C PRO A 18 -7.68 -5.59 17.90
N ILE A 19 -7.68 -5.02 16.69
CA ILE A 19 -6.82 -5.51 15.61
C ILE A 19 -5.34 -5.36 15.96
N GLU A 20 -4.98 -4.32 16.71
CA GLU A 20 -3.62 -4.06 17.18
C GLU A 20 -3.14 -5.20 18.09
N TYR A 21 -4.02 -5.71 18.95
CA TYR A 21 -3.71 -6.86 19.80
C TYR A 21 -3.51 -8.12 18.98
N ILE A 22 -4.35 -8.37 17.96
CA ILE A 22 -4.19 -9.52 17.06
C ILE A 22 -2.84 -9.43 16.32
N THR A 23 -2.51 -8.26 15.78
CA THR A 23 -1.24 -7.99 15.11
C THR A 23 -0.05 -8.24 16.03
N GLN A 24 -0.10 -7.75 17.27
CA GLN A 24 0.96 -7.99 18.24
C GLN A 24 1.17 -9.48 18.55
N GLN A 25 0.07 -10.23 18.67
CA GLN A 25 0.14 -11.68 18.88
C GLN A 25 0.68 -12.41 17.66
N LEU A 26 0.33 -11.97 16.44
CA LEU A 26 0.91 -12.51 15.21
C LEU A 26 2.43 -12.27 15.18
N HIS A 27 2.91 -11.08 15.51
CA HIS A 27 4.35 -10.81 15.58
C HIS A 27 5.07 -11.71 16.58
N ALA A 28 4.47 -11.97 17.75
CA ALA A 28 5.03 -12.90 18.73
C ALA A 28 5.12 -14.35 18.22
N LEU A 29 4.22 -14.75 17.32
CA LEU A 29 4.20 -16.07 16.70
C LEU A 29 5.10 -16.16 15.45
N ALA A 30 5.53 -15.04 14.87
CA ALA A 30 6.28 -15.02 13.62
C ALA A 30 7.49 -15.96 13.57
N PRO A 31 8.35 -16.09 14.60
CA PRO A 31 9.47 -17.03 14.58
C PRO A 31 9.05 -18.50 14.42
N GLN A 32 7.80 -18.84 14.73
CA GLN A 32 7.27 -20.19 14.60
C GLN A 32 6.74 -20.48 13.19
N TYR A 33 6.47 -19.46 12.37
CA TYR A 33 5.84 -19.58 11.05
C TYR A 33 6.73 -19.04 9.91
N TRP A 34 7.70 -18.19 10.22
CA TRP A 34 8.65 -17.68 9.24
C TRP A 34 9.54 -18.81 8.70
N ASP A 35 9.77 -18.80 7.39
CA ASP A 35 10.56 -19.81 6.67
C ASP A 35 10.04 -21.25 6.82
N LYS A 36 8.74 -21.41 7.08
CA LYS A 36 8.03 -22.70 7.15
C LYS A 36 6.96 -22.82 6.07
N PRO A 37 7.36 -23.10 4.82
CA PRO A 37 6.42 -23.27 3.71
C PRO A 37 5.36 -24.35 3.98
N GLU A 38 5.69 -25.37 4.78
CA GLU A 38 4.78 -26.46 5.13
C GLU A 38 3.56 -26.03 5.96
N THR A 39 3.64 -24.87 6.62
CA THR A 39 2.50 -24.29 7.36
C THR A 39 1.77 -23.20 6.59
N ALA A 40 2.31 -22.78 5.45
CA ALA A 40 1.73 -21.72 4.64
C ALA A 40 0.34 -22.12 4.12
N ASP A 41 -0.58 -21.17 4.14
CA ASP A 41 -1.97 -21.36 3.70
C ASP A 41 -2.33 -20.46 2.51
N CYS A 42 -1.35 -19.79 1.90
CA CYS A 42 -1.47 -19.13 0.61
C CYS A 42 -0.14 -19.05 -0.14
N THR A 43 -0.21 -18.80 -1.44
CA THR A 43 0.95 -18.48 -2.28
C THR A 43 0.75 -17.14 -2.99
N ILE A 44 1.71 -16.23 -2.89
CA ILE A 44 1.74 -14.99 -3.67
C ILE A 44 2.77 -15.12 -4.79
N ILE A 45 2.33 -14.82 -6.01
CA ILE A 45 3.16 -14.77 -7.21
C ILE A 45 3.28 -13.31 -7.65
N VAL A 46 4.48 -12.74 -7.53
CA VAL A 46 4.80 -11.40 -7.97
C VAL A 46 5.59 -11.46 -9.30
N PRO A 47 5.05 -10.94 -10.41
CA PRO A 47 5.79 -10.85 -11.66
C PRO A 47 6.92 -9.82 -11.56
N ILE A 48 8.09 -10.12 -12.12
CA ILE A 48 9.20 -9.16 -12.26
C ILE A 48 9.15 -8.60 -13.69
N PRO A 49 8.77 -7.33 -13.88
CA PRO A 49 8.76 -6.72 -15.20
C PRO A 49 10.19 -6.50 -15.67
N HIS A 50 10.56 -7.20 -16.76
CA HIS A 50 11.78 -6.97 -17.54
C HIS A 50 13.13 -7.24 -16.85
N LEU A 51 13.53 -8.51 -16.80
CA LEU A 51 14.94 -8.84 -17.01
C LEU A 51 15.06 -9.13 -18.51
N ASP A 52 15.59 -8.19 -19.29
CA ASP A 52 15.96 -8.50 -20.67
C ASP A 52 17.05 -9.59 -20.62
N PRO A 53 16.87 -10.75 -21.29
CA PRO A 53 17.86 -11.82 -21.28
C PRO A 53 19.16 -11.46 -22.02
N SER A 54 19.29 -10.22 -22.51
CA SER A 54 20.44 -9.69 -23.22
C SER A 54 21.43 -8.92 -22.34
N SER A 55 21.13 -8.69 -21.06
CA SER A 55 22.02 -7.93 -20.16
C SER A 55 22.41 -8.76 -18.93
N THR A 56 23.54 -9.43 -19.02
CA THR A 56 24.37 -9.83 -17.87
C THR A 56 25.79 -9.34 -18.17
N PRO A 57 26.56 -8.83 -17.18
CA PRO A 57 26.81 -9.54 -15.92
C PRO A 57 26.83 -8.65 -14.67
N PHE A 58 25.99 -8.96 -13.69
CA PHE A 58 26.33 -8.71 -12.29
C PHE A 58 25.89 -9.92 -11.46
N ASP A 59 26.89 -10.62 -10.94
CA ASP A 59 26.78 -11.53 -9.80
C ASP A 59 26.21 -10.76 -8.61
N GLN A 60 25.06 -11.19 -8.09
CA GLN A 60 24.74 -10.97 -6.68
C GLN A 60 23.92 -12.14 -6.15
N ALA A 61 24.63 -12.96 -5.37
CA ALA A 61 24.16 -14.13 -4.67
C ALA A 61 23.31 -13.72 -3.46
N HIS A 62 22.01 -13.96 -3.54
CA HIS A 62 21.21 -14.42 -2.40
C HIS A 62 20.21 -15.44 -2.94
N SER A 63 20.59 -16.70 -2.84
CA SER A 63 19.81 -17.84 -3.30
C SER A 63 18.59 -18.04 -2.40
N PHE A 64 17.41 -17.64 -2.88
CA PHE A 64 16.17 -18.31 -2.50
C PHE A 64 16.05 -19.56 -3.38
N THR A 65 15.83 -20.71 -2.74
CA THR A 65 15.85 -22.06 -3.33
C THR A 65 14.92 -22.19 -4.54
N THR A 66 15.50 -22.15 -5.73
CA THR A 66 14.87 -22.56 -6.98
C THR A 66 14.97 -24.07 -7.11
N SER A 67 13.92 -24.80 -6.71
CA SER A 67 13.76 -26.20 -7.07
C SER A 67 13.34 -26.30 -8.55
N TYR A 68 14.28 -26.68 -9.41
CA TYR A 68 13.98 -27.23 -10.73
C TYR A 68 14.75 -28.53 -10.91
N GLU A 69 14.06 -29.64 -10.74
CA GLU A 69 14.50 -30.97 -11.18
C GLU A 69 14.18 -31.13 -12.68
N PRO A 70 15.17 -31.26 -13.57
CA PRO A 70 14.91 -31.45 -15.00
C PRO A 70 14.88 -32.94 -15.34
N GLN A 71 13.68 -33.49 -15.54
CA GLN A 71 13.50 -34.83 -16.10
C GLN A 71 13.59 -34.78 -17.64
N PRO A 72 14.37 -35.67 -18.29
CA PRO A 72 14.52 -35.66 -19.75
C PRO A 72 13.51 -36.56 -20.45
N SER A 73 13.23 -36.22 -21.72
CA SER A 73 12.65 -37.05 -22.80
C SER A 73 11.15 -36.91 -23.07
N SER A 74 10.80 -36.26 -24.19
CA SER A 74 10.26 -36.99 -25.36
C SER A 74 9.98 -36.03 -26.52
N ALA A 75 10.48 -36.41 -27.68
CA ALA A 75 10.26 -35.76 -28.95
C ALA A 75 8.79 -35.79 -29.40
N GLY A 76 8.36 -34.73 -30.10
CA GLY A 76 7.35 -34.82 -31.15
C GLY A 76 5.96 -34.28 -30.83
N ARG A 77 5.63 -33.20 -31.56
CA ARG A 77 4.30 -32.76 -32.07
C ARG A 77 3.59 -31.60 -31.33
N ARG A 78 3.18 -30.66 -32.20
CA ARG A 78 2.40 -29.41 -32.03
C ARG A 78 3.10 -28.25 -31.33
N ALA A 79 3.55 -27.31 -32.17
CA ALA A 79 3.68 -25.91 -31.82
C ALA A 79 2.29 -25.34 -31.47
N THR A 80 1.99 -25.24 -30.19
CA THR A 80 0.90 -24.40 -29.68
C THR A 80 1.34 -23.82 -28.34
N GLN A 81 1.27 -22.49 -28.24
CA GLN A 81 1.50 -21.65 -27.08
C GLN A 81 2.99 -21.28 -26.82
N PRO A 82 3.35 -19.98 -26.90
CA PRO A 82 4.61 -19.51 -26.31
C PRO A 82 4.59 -19.89 -24.83
N PRO A 83 5.70 -20.34 -24.22
CA PRO A 83 5.71 -20.62 -22.80
C PRO A 83 5.41 -19.30 -22.07
N LEU A 84 4.20 -19.18 -21.52
CA LEU A 84 3.82 -18.10 -20.59
C LEU A 84 4.65 -18.15 -19.28
N ASN A 85 5.66 -19.02 -19.22
CA ASN A 85 6.63 -19.24 -18.15
C ASN A 85 7.94 -18.45 -18.32
N ALA A 86 8.09 -17.59 -19.35
CA ALA A 86 9.36 -16.91 -19.62
C ALA A 86 9.56 -15.59 -18.83
N VAL A 87 8.58 -15.15 -18.04
CA VAL A 87 8.71 -13.93 -17.22
C VAL A 87 9.19 -14.32 -15.82
N PRO A 88 10.35 -13.80 -15.37
CA PRO A 88 10.83 -14.01 -14.01
C PRO A 88 9.76 -13.61 -12.99
N ARG A 89 9.59 -14.43 -11.96
CA ARG A 89 8.56 -14.22 -10.93
C ARG A 89 9.10 -14.64 -9.57
N ILE A 90 8.67 -13.91 -8.56
CA ILE A 90 8.88 -14.26 -7.16
C ILE A 90 7.65 -15.05 -6.71
N SER A 91 7.86 -16.21 -6.11
CA SER A 91 6.80 -17.04 -5.53
C SER A 91 7.05 -17.19 -4.05
N LEU A 92 6.09 -16.81 -3.22
CA LEU A 92 6.20 -16.79 -1.77
C LEU A 92 5.06 -17.60 -1.17
N GLU A 93 5.39 -18.59 -0.35
CA GLU A 93 4.43 -19.36 0.44
C GLU A 93 4.31 -18.70 1.81
N LEU A 94 3.11 -18.19 2.11
CA LEU A 94 2.86 -17.25 3.20
C LEU A 94 1.59 -17.61 3.97
N HIS A 95 1.38 -16.89 5.07
CA HIS A 95 0.25 -17.07 5.97
C HIS A 95 -0.74 -15.91 5.80
N MET A 96 -1.99 -16.22 5.46
CA MET A 96 -3.05 -15.26 5.16
C MET A 96 -3.31 -14.28 6.31
N ASP A 97 -3.24 -14.76 7.56
CA ASP A 97 -3.52 -13.94 8.74
C ASP A 97 -2.50 -12.80 8.92
N PHE A 98 -1.21 -13.09 8.72
CA PHE A 98 -0.15 -12.08 8.76
C PHE A 98 -0.34 -11.01 7.68
N LEU A 99 -0.68 -11.43 6.47
CA LEU A 99 -0.90 -10.53 5.35
C LEU A 99 -2.18 -9.69 5.53
N SER A 100 -3.27 -10.32 5.97
CA SER A 100 -4.57 -9.67 6.14
C SER A 100 -4.57 -8.70 7.32
N ALA A 101 -3.84 -9.00 8.39
CA ALA A 101 -3.67 -8.09 9.52
C ALA A 101 -3.08 -6.74 9.10
N HIS A 102 -2.14 -6.75 8.16
CA HIS A 102 -1.37 -5.58 7.77
C HIS A 102 -1.77 -4.93 6.46
N SER A 103 -2.41 -5.65 5.54
CA SER A 103 -2.81 -5.11 4.24
C SER A 103 -4.32 -5.10 4.10
N THR A 104 -4.90 -3.90 4.02
CA THR A 104 -6.33 -3.74 3.71
C THR A 104 -6.67 -4.30 2.33
N TYR A 105 -5.74 -4.17 1.37
CA TYR A 105 -5.88 -4.71 0.02
C TYR A 105 -5.93 -6.24 0.02
N LEU A 106 -4.94 -6.90 0.61
CA LEU A 106 -4.87 -8.37 0.68
C LEU A 106 -6.02 -8.93 1.50
N ARG A 107 -6.38 -8.28 2.60
CA ARG A 107 -7.57 -8.61 3.40
C ARG A 107 -8.83 -8.63 2.56
N GLY A 108 -9.04 -7.61 1.74
CA GLY A 108 -10.18 -7.56 0.81
C GLY A 108 -10.16 -8.72 -0.18
N LEU A 109 -9.02 -9.00 -0.80
CA LEU A 109 -8.87 -10.09 -1.77
C LEU A 109 -9.15 -11.47 -1.15
N PHE A 110 -8.61 -11.73 0.04
CA PHE A 110 -8.84 -12.98 0.76
C PHE A 110 -10.25 -13.10 1.32
N SER A 111 -10.93 -11.97 1.55
CA SER A 111 -12.36 -11.93 1.90
C SER A 111 -13.28 -12.07 0.67
N GLY A 112 -12.73 -12.26 -0.53
CA GLY A 112 -13.49 -12.49 -1.76
C GLY A 112 -13.93 -11.20 -2.47
N ALA A 113 -13.40 -10.04 -2.10
CA ALA A 113 -13.67 -8.80 -2.81
C ALA A 113 -13.07 -8.84 -4.23
N CYS A 114 -13.75 -8.19 -5.18
CA CYS A 114 -13.21 -8.02 -6.52
C CYS A 114 -11.99 -7.08 -6.48
N PRO A 115 -10.85 -7.43 -7.11
CA PRO A 115 -9.68 -6.55 -7.17
C PRO A 115 -9.99 -5.15 -7.71
N LEU A 116 -10.94 -5.04 -8.65
CA LEU A 116 -11.33 -3.75 -9.22
C LEU A 116 -12.02 -2.85 -8.18
N ASP A 117 -12.91 -3.40 -7.36
CA ASP A 117 -13.62 -2.62 -6.34
C ASP A 117 -12.66 -2.06 -5.28
N LEU A 118 -11.61 -2.82 -4.96
CA LEU A 118 -10.57 -2.38 -4.01
C LEU A 118 -9.68 -1.27 -4.55
N MET A 119 -9.42 -1.22 -5.86
CA MET A 119 -8.62 -0.15 -6.48
C MET A 119 -9.37 1.19 -6.58
N PHE A 120 -10.71 1.19 -6.51
CA PHE A 120 -11.55 2.38 -6.70
C PHE A 120 -12.26 2.85 -5.40
N SER A 121 -11.89 2.29 -4.24
CA SER A 121 -12.38 2.70 -2.91
C SER A 121 -11.80 4.08 -2.49
N PRO A 122 -12.48 4.85 -1.63
CA PRO A 122 -12.96 6.20 -1.88
C PRO A 122 -11.87 7.29 -1.90
N THR A 123 -11.01 7.29 -2.90
CA THR A 123 -10.57 8.52 -3.55
C THR A 123 -10.38 8.18 -5.03
N PRO A 124 -11.16 8.77 -5.95
CA PRO A 124 -10.99 8.46 -7.36
C PRO A 124 -9.66 9.08 -7.85
N PRO A 125 -8.67 8.29 -8.31
CA PRO A 125 -7.61 8.86 -9.13
C PRO A 125 -8.21 9.18 -10.49
N THR A 126 -8.21 10.47 -10.83
CA THR A 126 -8.47 10.96 -12.19
C THR A 126 -7.33 10.50 -13.10
N SER A 127 -7.34 9.23 -13.50
CA SER A 127 -6.37 8.67 -14.43
C SER A 127 -7.01 7.51 -15.18
N THR A 128 -7.62 7.83 -16.32
CA THR A 128 -8.16 6.90 -17.31
C THR A 128 -7.05 6.18 -18.08
N SER A 129 -6.06 5.61 -17.39
CA SER A 129 -5.10 4.70 -18.03
C SER A 129 -5.63 3.29 -17.88
N SER A 130 -6.10 2.70 -18.98
CA SER A 130 -6.46 1.29 -19.06
C SER A 130 -5.25 0.44 -18.66
N ILE A 131 -5.20 -0.03 -17.41
CA ILE A 131 -4.19 -0.97 -16.96
C ILE A 131 -4.40 -2.25 -17.80
N PRO A 132 -3.39 -2.75 -18.55
CA PRO A 132 -3.52 -3.99 -19.30
C PRO A 132 -3.97 -5.12 -18.36
N ALA A 133 -4.91 -5.98 -18.79
CA ALA A 133 -5.47 -7.06 -17.97
C ALA A 133 -4.39 -7.99 -17.37
N ASN A 134 -3.21 -8.07 -18.00
CA ASN A 134 -2.06 -8.83 -17.51
C ASN A 134 -1.39 -8.25 -16.25
N ARG A 135 -1.77 -7.03 -15.84
CA ARG A 135 -1.27 -6.32 -14.65
C ARG A 135 -2.33 -6.15 -13.56
N LEU A 136 -3.45 -6.85 -13.67
CA LEU A 136 -4.46 -6.86 -12.61
C LEU A 136 -4.19 -8.01 -11.63
N PRO A 137 -4.32 -7.78 -10.32
CA PRO A 137 -4.31 -8.85 -9.33
C PRO A 137 -5.42 -9.85 -9.62
N ARG A 138 -5.11 -11.14 -9.50
CA ARG A 138 -6.09 -12.19 -9.75
C ARG A 138 -5.80 -13.44 -8.93
N LEU A 139 -6.87 -14.06 -8.45
CA LEU A 139 -6.80 -15.41 -7.90
C LEU A 139 -6.61 -16.40 -9.07
N MET A 140 -5.56 -17.20 -8.97
CA MET A 140 -5.29 -18.29 -9.90
C MET A 140 -6.15 -19.51 -9.53
N PRO A 141 -6.41 -20.44 -10.45
CA PRO A 141 -7.07 -21.71 -10.11
C PRO A 141 -6.26 -22.46 -9.05
N CYS A 142 -6.85 -22.71 -7.88
CA CYS A 142 -6.17 -23.22 -6.68
C CYS A 142 -7.09 -24.14 -5.86
N SER A 143 -6.53 -24.81 -4.86
CA SER A 143 -7.30 -25.56 -3.86
C SER A 143 -8.13 -24.61 -2.99
N PRO A 144 -9.27 -25.06 -2.45
CA PRO A 144 -10.15 -24.21 -1.64
C PRO A 144 -9.44 -23.64 -0.40
N ASP A 145 -8.49 -24.38 0.16
CA ASP A 145 -7.81 -24.05 1.41
C ASP A 145 -6.49 -23.29 1.20
N HIS A 146 -5.99 -23.21 -0.04
CA HIS A 146 -4.67 -22.60 -0.33
C HIS A 146 -4.75 -21.70 -1.57
N PRO A 147 -5.22 -20.45 -1.44
CA PRO A 147 -5.30 -19.53 -2.56
C PRO A 147 -3.92 -19.22 -3.14
N VAL A 148 -3.85 -19.19 -4.48
CA VAL A 148 -2.68 -18.71 -5.21
C VAL A 148 -3.03 -17.35 -5.82
N LEU A 149 -2.42 -16.28 -5.32
CA LEU A 149 -2.66 -14.91 -5.73
C LEU A 149 -1.57 -14.43 -6.69
N PHE A 150 -1.94 -14.05 -7.90
CA PHE A 150 -1.07 -13.29 -8.79
C PHE A 150 -1.18 -11.81 -8.44
N LEU A 151 -0.08 -11.20 -7.95
CA LEU A 151 -0.03 -9.86 -7.41
C LEU A 151 1.07 -9.01 -8.07
N PRO A 152 0.75 -8.28 -9.15
CA PRO A 152 1.66 -7.29 -9.74
C PRO A 152 1.79 -6.06 -8.84
N VAL A 153 2.91 -5.96 -8.13
CA VAL A 153 3.24 -4.80 -7.28
C VAL A 153 4.07 -3.76 -8.05
N PRO A 154 4.01 -2.48 -7.66
CA PRO A 154 4.82 -1.41 -8.27
C PRO A 154 6.33 -1.67 -8.32
N ASP A 155 6.90 -2.23 -7.25
CA ASP A 155 8.32 -2.59 -7.16
C ASP A 155 8.50 -4.01 -6.58
N PRO A 156 8.67 -5.03 -7.42
CA PRO A 156 8.85 -6.41 -6.95
C PRO A 156 10.08 -6.62 -6.07
N SER A 157 11.12 -5.79 -6.22
CA SER A 157 12.38 -5.96 -5.49
C SER A 157 12.22 -5.73 -4.00
N SER A 158 11.36 -4.80 -3.57
CA SER A 158 11.12 -4.50 -2.15
C SER A 158 10.00 -5.29 -1.50
N PHE A 159 9.21 -6.07 -2.27
CA PHE A 159 8.02 -6.76 -1.73
C PHE A 159 8.35 -7.73 -0.59
N HIS A 160 9.43 -8.49 -0.72
CA HIS A 160 9.85 -9.45 0.31
C HIS A 160 10.19 -8.78 1.65
N LEU A 161 10.67 -7.53 1.64
CA LEU A 161 10.95 -6.76 2.85
C LEU A 161 9.66 -6.33 3.55
N LEU A 162 8.62 -5.98 2.78
CA LEU A 162 7.30 -5.70 3.33
C LEU A 162 6.70 -6.95 3.96
N VAL A 163 6.85 -8.12 3.31
CA VAL A 163 6.42 -9.39 3.89
C VAL A 163 7.16 -9.67 5.20
N HIS A 164 8.49 -9.49 5.24
CA HIS A 164 9.25 -9.62 6.49
C HIS A 164 8.72 -8.69 7.59
N TRP A 165 8.47 -7.42 7.26
CA TRP A 165 7.89 -6.46 8.20
C TRP A 165 6.49 -6.86 8.67
N MET A 166 5.62 -7.43 7.81
CA MET A 166 4.31 -7.94 8.24
C MET A 166 4.40 -9.13 9.21
N TYR A 167 5.52 -9.86 9.22
CA TYR A 167 5.75 -10.93 10.17
C TYR A 167 6.35 -10.41 11.47
N PHE A 168 7.38 -9.56 11.41
CA PHE A 168 8.15 -9.21 12.61
C PHE A 168 7.82 -7.83 13.19
N GLY A 169 7.12 -6.97 12.45
CA GLY A 169 6.85 -5.58 12.82
C GLY A 169 8.08 -4.67 12.86
N ASP A 170 9.25 -5.18 12.50
CA ASP A 170 10.52 -4.46 12.58
C ASP A 170 10.88 -3.78 11.25
N THR A 171 11.17 -2.48 11.32
CA THR A 171 11.57 -1.65 10.17
C THR A 171 13.07 -1.54 10.00
N SER A 172 13.87 -2.04 10.95
CA SER A 172 15.34 -1.96 10.93
C SER A 172 15.92 -2.56 9.66
N TYR A 173 15.42 -3.74 9.26
CA TYR A 173 15.88 -4.42 8.05
C TYR A 173 15.55 -3.65 6.76
N ILE A 174 14.37 -3.02 6.70
CA ILE A 174 14.01 -2.12 5.59
C ILE A 174 14.97 -0.94 5.54
N GLY A 175 15.24 -0.34 6.70
CA GLY A 175 16.19 0.76 6.85
C GLY A 175 17.57 0.38 6.33
N ASP A 176 18.12 -0.76 6.73
CA ASP A 176 19.44 -1.23 6.28
C ASP A 176 19.50 -1.41 4.76
N CYS A 177 18.46 -2.00 4.15
CA CYS A 177 18.39 -2.16 2.70
C CYS A 177 18.28 -0.83 1.95
N LEU A 178 17.58 0.17 2.52
CA LEU A 178 17.53 1.53 1.97
C LEU A 178 18.91 2.23 2.05
N HIS A 179 19.60 2.14 3.18
CA HIS A 179 20.95 2.72 3.32
C HIS A 179 21.97 2.09 2.37
N GLN A 180 21.87 0.78 2.15
CA GLN A 180 22.75 0.05 1.22
C GLN A 180 22.38 0.28 -0.26
N GLY A 181 21.26 0.93 -0.55
CA GLY A 181 20.77 1.13 -1.92
C GLY A 181 20.31 -0.16 -2.60
N ILE A 182 20.00 -1.21 -1.84
CA ILE A 182 19.46 -2.48 -2.35
C ILE A 182 18.06 -2.26 -2.91
N ILE A 183 17.29 -1.37 -2.27
CA ILE A 183 15.97 -0.94 -2.71
C ILE A 183 15.89 0.58 -2.81
N GLN A 184 14.94 1.06 -3.60
CA GLN A 184 14.65 2.49 -3.74
C GLN A 184 13.48 2.88 -2.83
N TRP A 185 13.58 4.05 -2.21
CA TRP A 185 12.54 4.58 -1.33
C TRP A 185 11.19 4.73 -2.05
N GLU A 186 11.21 5.25 -3.28
CA GLU A 186 9.99 5.45 -4.08
C GLU A 186 9.31 4.12 -4.41
N GLY A 187 10.11 3.06 -4.63
CA GLY A 187 9.62 1.72 -4.93
C GLY A 187 8.83 1.14 -3.75
N ILE A 188 9.45 1.12 -2.58
CA ILE A 188 8.81 0.61 -1.37
C ILE A 188 7.61 1.48 -0.95
N ALA A 189 7.71 2.81 -1.04
CA ALA A 189 6.60 3.72 -0.71
C ALA A 189 5.36 3.46 -1.59
N ARG A 190 5.55 3.28 -2.91
CA ARG A 190 4.44 2.90 -3.81
C ARG A 190 3.84 1.55 -3.47
N ASN A 191 4.64 0.57 -3.05
CA ASN A 191 4.11 -0.72 -2.60
C ASN A 191 3.27 -0.57 -1.32
N VAL A 192 3.74 0.23 -0.35
CA VAL A 192 3.02 0.52 0.90
C VAL A 192 1.65 1.14 0.62
N GLU A 193 1.58 2.11 -0.30
CA GLU A 193 0.33 2.72 -0.75
C GLU A 193 -0.56 1.71 -1.49
N TYR A 194 0.01 0.99 -2.45
CA TYR A 194 -0.68 0.01 -3.28
C TYR A 194 -1.34 -1.11 -2.45
N LEU A 195 -0.64 -1.62 -1.43
CA LEU A 195 -1.15 -2.67 -0.55
C LEU A 195 -2.05 -2.14 0.55
N GLY A 196 -2.18 -0.81 0.69
CA GLY A 196 -2.96 -0.19 1.75
C GLY A 196 -2.46 -0.61 3.15
N LEU A 197 -1.15 -0.48 3.38
CA LEU A 197 -0.52 -0.80 4.67
C LEU A 197 -0.78 0.31 5.71
N PRO A 198 -0.70 -0.01 7.01
CA PRO A 198 -0.97 0.93 8.09
C PRO A 198 0.03 2.10 8.14
N SER A 199 -0.30 3.06 8.99
CA SER A 199 0.42 4.34 9.09
C SER A 199 1.80 4.21 9.72
N ASP A 200 2.06 3.17 10.49
CA ASP A 200 3.34 2.91 11.15
C ASP A 200 4.53 2.82 10.16
N ILE A 201 4.41 1.99 9.12
CA ILE A 201 5.43 1.90 8.07
C ILE A 201 5.50 3.17 7.23
N LYS A 202 4.38 3.87 7.04
CA LYS A 202 4.35 5.17 6.33
C LYS A 202 5.11 6.24 7.11
N VAL A 203 4.91 6.32 8.43
CA VAL A 203 5.63 7.24 9.31
C VAL A 203 7.13 6.94 9.29
N PHE A 204 7.51 5.66 9.36
CA PHE A 204 8.91 5.26 9.20
C PHE A 204 9.50 5.72 7.86
N LEU A 205 8.83 5.46 6.75
CA LEU A 205 9.31 5.87 5.43
C LEU A 205 9.37 7.39 5.27
N SER A 206 8.42 8.13 5.84
CA SER A 206 8.43 9.61 5.84
C SER A 206 9.64 10.13 6.61
N HIS A 207 9.86 9.66 7.84
CA HIS A 207 11.00 10.07 8.65
C HIS A 207 12.33 9.74 7.96
N TRP A 208 12.42 8.56 7.34
CA TRP A 208 13.61 8.18 6.57
C TRP A 208 13.85 9.13 5.39
N TYR A 209 12.79 9.51 4.66
CA TYR A 209 12.88 10.47 3.56
C TYR A 209 13.38 11.83 4.04
N ASP A 210 12.81 12.37 5.11
CA ASP A 210 13.19 13.69 5.63
C ASP A 210 14.65 13.69 6.12
N THR A 211 15.09 12.62 6.78
CA THR A 211 16.45 12.49 7.30
C THR A 211 17.51 12.41 6.18
N TRP A 212 17.24 11.64 5.12
CA TRP A 212 18.29 11.24 4.16
C TRP A 212 18.14 11.86 2.77
N LEU A 213 16.91 12.14 2.33
CA LEU A 213 16.62 12.68 1.00
C LEU A 213 16.26 14.18 1.03
N ASN A 214 15.84 14.72 2.19
CA ASN A 214 15.48 16.13 2.33
C ASN A 214 16.09 16.82 3.58
N PRO A 215 17.43 16.77 3.76
CA PRO A 215 18.08 17.29 4.97
C PRO A 215 17.97 18.81 5.13
N ASP A 216 17.61 19.55 4.07
CA ASP A 216 17.49 21.01 4.10
C ASP A 216 16.11 21.49 4.62
N ALA A 217 15.09 20.63 4.66
CA ALA A 217 13.78 20.98 5.21
C ALA A 217 13.79 21.14 6.74
N GLU A 218 14.57 20.32 7.46
CA GLU A 218 14.69 20.42 8.92
C GLU A 218 15.47 21.68 9.37
N ARG A 219 16.33 22.24 8.51
CA ARG A 219 17.04 23.51 8.84
C ARG A 219 16.16 24.75 8.71
N ALA A 220 15.11 24.70 7.90
CA ALA A 220 14.22 25.85 7.69
C ALA A 220 13.32 26.14 8.89
N VAL A 221 12.94 25.12 9.67
CA VAL A 221 12.10 25.29 10.88
C VAL A 221 12.89 25.75 12.11
N ALA A 222 14.20 25.54 12.15
CA ALA A 222 15.05 25.97 13.27
C ALA A 222 15.59 27.41 13.13
N SER A 223 15.23 28.12 12.06
CA SER A 223 15.81 29.44 11.73
C SER A 223 14.84 30.62 11.93
N ASP A 224 13.62 30.39 12.40
CA ASP A 224 12.57 31.43 12.54
C ASP A 224 12.18 31.76 14.00
N GLU A 225 13.02 31.42 14.99
CA GLU A 225 12.77 31.71 16.42
C GLU A 225 13.42 33.01 16.97
N ASP A 226 13.90 33.92 16.12
CA ASP A 226 14.44 35.24 16.55
C ASP A 226 13.60 36.42 16.02
N SER A 227 12.28 36.37 16.16
CA SER A 227 11.42 37.53 15.91
C SER A 227 10.63 37.90 17.17
N ASP A 228 11.30 38.63 18.06
CA ASP A 228 10.73 39.41 19.15
C ASP A 228 9.57 40.27 18.60
N SER A 229 8.34 39.83 18.83
CA SER A 229 7.15 40.64 18.60
C SER A 229 6.29 40.63 19.85
N ASP A 230 6.70 41.45 20.82
CA ASP A 230 5.90 41.91 21.93
C ASP A 230 4.53 42.41 21.43
N THR A 231 3.49 41.60 21.55
CA THR A 231 2.10 42.06 21.39
C THR A 231 1.32 41.72 22.64
N ALA A 232 1.15 42.77 23.45
CA ALA A 232 0.44 42.78 24.71
C ALA A 232 -1.03 42.37 24.58
N CYS A 233 -1.45 41.64 25.62
CA CYS A 233 -2.78 41.40 26.16
C CYS A 233 -3.98 42.09 25.50
N SER A 234 -4.99 41.30 25.12
CA SER A 234 -6.37 41.70 25.35
C SER A 234 -7.16 40.51 25.89
N ASP A 235 -7.31 40.56 27.21
CA ASP A 235 -8.28 39.87 28.04
C ASP A 235 -9.72 40.20 27.56
N SER A 236 -10.55 39.18 27.37
CA SER A 236 -12.00 39.32 27.27
C SER A 236 -12.64 38.00 27.67
N ASP A 237 -12.84 37.87 28.98
CA ASP A 237 -13.88 37.03 29.57
C ASP A 237 -15.23 37.28 28.88
N ASP A 238 -15.91 36.22 28.48
CA ASP A 238 -17.37 36.20 28.44
C ASP A 238 -17.83 34.77 28.75
N ASP A 239 -18.28 34.63 29.99
CA ASP A 239 -19.05 33.52 30.52
C ASP A 239 -20.38 33.40 29.76
N ASP A 240 -20.74 32.20 29.29
CA ASP A 240 -22.15 31.81 29.34
C ASP A 240 -22.32 30.30 29.49
N THR A 241 -22.60 29.96 30.75
CA THR A 241 -23.12 28.68 31.21
C THR A 241 -24.58 28.56 30.81
N CYS A 242 -24.98 27.45 30.19
CA CYS A 242 -26.27 26.79 30.46
C CYS A 242 -26.28 25.36 29.92
N SER A 243 -26.01 24.41 30.82
CA SER A 243 -26.50 23.04 30.70
C SER A 243 -28.00 23.01 30.98
N LEU A 244 -28.81 22.39 30.12
CA LEU A 244 -29.99 21.64 30.54
C LEU A 244 -30.24 20.44 29.61
N THR A 245 -30.53 19.33 30.29
CA THR A 245 -30.79 17.95 29.87
C THR A 245 -32.24 17.76 29.32
N PRO A 246 -32.63 16.55 28.87
CA PRO A 246 -33.65 16.31 27.85
C PRO A 246 -35.06 16.20 28.41
N SER A 247 -36.07 16.46 27.59
CA SER A 247 -37.44 15.98 27.84
C SER A 247 -38.17 15.69 26.53
N GLU A 248 -38.66 14.45 26.44
CA GLU A 248 -39.72 13.97 25.57
C GLU A 248 -40.91 14.93 25.47
N LEU A 249 -41.46 15.11 24.26
CA LEU A 249 -42.88 14.87 23.99
C LEU A 249 -43.17 14.80 22.48
N ASP A 250 -43.94 13.77 22.08
CA ASP A 250 -44.58 13.59 20.78
C ASP A 250 -45.51 14.77 20.39
N GLN A 251 -45.51 15.17 19.11
CA GLN A 251 -46.65 15.00 18.17
C GLN A 251 -46.56 15.88 16.90
N PRO A 252 -47.20 15.47 15.79
CA PRO A 252 -46.92 15.95 14.44
C PRO A 252 -47.84 17.08 14.01
N VAL A 253 -47.31 18.11 13.34
CA VAL A 253 -48.14 19.04 12.57
C VAL A 253 -47.44 19.49 11.29
N VAL A 254 -48.18 19.28 10.21
CA VAL A 254 -48.07 19.82 8.85
C VAL A 254 -47.54 21.25 8.74
N ALA A 255 -46.68 21.49 7.75
CA ALA A 255 -46.86 22.51 6.70
C ALA A 255 -45.55 22.68 5.91
N ASP A 256 -45.62 22.18 4.68
CA ASP A 256 -44.81 22.56 3.53
C ASP A 256 -44.92 24.08 3.28
N LEU A 257 -43.87 24.69 2.70
CA LEU A 257 -43.81 25.91 1.88
C LEU A 257 -42.50 26.71 2.11
N HIS A 258 -41.74 26.84 1.00
CA HIS A 258 -40.96 28.03 0.57
C HIS A 258 -39.73 28.43 1.40
N ASP A 259 -38.66 29.02 0.86
CA ASP A 259 -38.21 29.40 -0.47
C ASP A 259 -36.77 29.91 -0.25
N GLU A 260 -35.97 29.87 -1.28
CA GLU A 260 -34.54 30.09 -1.22
C GLU A 260 -34.14 31.56 -1.01
N LYS A 261 -33.11 31.81 -0.19
CA LYS A 261 -32.37 33.08 -0.24
C LYS A 261 -30.93 33.01 0.29
N GLU A 262 -30.00 32.95 -0.68
CA GLU A 262 -28.75 33.74 -0.82
C GLU A 262 -27.63 33.66 0.27
N PRO A 263 -26.41 34.18 0.01
CA PRO A 263 -25.47 33.82 -1.06
C PRO A 263 -24.03 33.60 -0.50
N CYS A 264 -23.33 32.54 -0.91
CA CYS A 264 -21.93 32.37 -0.54
C CYS A 264 -20.99 33.21 -1.44
N ARG A 265 -20.45 34.29 -0.85
CA ARG A 265 -19.27 35.03 -1.33
C ARG A 265 -18.05 34.09 -1.40
N GLY A 266 -17.41 33.98 -2.56
CA GLY A 266 -16.21 33.17 -2.74
C GLY A 266 -15.34 33.58 -3.92
N ARG A 267 -14.51 34.61 -3.69
CA ARG A 267 -13.24 34.99 -4.35
C ARG A 267 -12.82 34.20 -5.62
N THR A 268 -12.89 34.88 -6.76
CA THR A 268 -12.22 34.55 -8.03
C THR A 268 -10.70 34.57 -7.87
N ARG A 269 -10.03 33.44 -8.14
CA ARG A 269 -8.57 33.35 -8.28
C ARG A 269 -8.22 33.37 -9.77
N ALA A 270 -7.60 34.45 -10.21
CA ALA A 270 -7.12 34.63 -11.57
C ALA A 270 -5.96 33.68 -11.85
N THR A 271 -6.06 32.93 -12.95
CA THR A 271 -5.01 32.13 -13.56
C THR A 271 -4.00 33.04 -14.26
N ARG A 272 -2.72 32.91 -13.91
CA ARG A 272 -1.60 33.59 -14.59
C ARG A 272 -0.77 32.52 -15.32
N PRO A 273 -0.68 32.54 -16.66
CA PRO A 273 0.21 31.65 -17.39
C PRO A 273 1.63 32.21 -17.40
N LEU A 274 2.60 31.39 -16.98
CA LEU A 274 4.03 31.65 -17.13
C LEU A 274 4.50 31.06 -18.46
N SER A 275 4.82 31.93 -19.42
CA SER A 275 5.49 31.58 -20.66
C SER A 275 7.01 31.74 -20.49
N PHE A 276 7.74 30.63 -20.52
CA PHE A 276 9.19 30.64 -20.71
C PHE A 276 9.50 30.47 -22.20
N GLN A 277 9.92 31.54 -22.86
CA GLN A 277 10.64 31.46 -24.13
C GLN A 277 12.14 31.65 -23.83
N SER A 278 12.93 30.60 -24.05
CA SER A 278 14.39 30.70 -24.13
C SER A 278 14.78 30.62 -25.60
N ALA A 279 15.17 31.76 -26.18
CA ALA A 279 15.69 31.83 -27.52
C ALA A 279 17.20 31.50 -27.49
N ARG A 280 17.56 30.41 -28.18
CA ARG A 280 18.93 30.07 -28.56
C ARG A 280 19.50 31.13 -29.50
N THR A 281 20.65 31.70 -29.16
CA THR A 281 21.54 32.39 -30.10
C THR A 281 22.48 31.39 -30.75
N PRO A 282 22.69 31.45 -32.09
CA PRO A 282 23.82 30.81 -32.74
C PRO A 282 24.99 31.81 -32.86
N SER A 283 26.16 31.42 -32.37
CA SER A 283 27.44 32.08 -32.64
C SER A 283 28.05 31.54 -33.94
N LEU A 284 28.43 32.45 -34.84
CA LEU A 284 29.45 32.26 -35.86
C LEU A 284 30.79 32.80 -35.32
#